data_AF-A6I1P8-F1
#
_entry.id   AF-A6I1P8-F1
#
_cell.length_a   1.000
_cell.length_b   1.000
_cell.length_c   1.000
_cell.angle_alpha   90.00
_cell.angle_beta   90.00
_cell.angle_gamma   90.00
#
_symmetry.space_group_name_H-M   'P 1'
#
loop_
_entity.id
_entity.type
_entity.pdbx_description
1 polymer ?
#
loop_
_entity_poly.entity_id
_entity_poly.type
_entity_poly.pdbx_seq_one_letter_code
_entity_poly.pdbx_strand_id
1 'polypeptide(L)'
;MSLQPAPASRVFMELVPWADPGRENHQISAVEAQPVGFRPHNAQVHPGAREVHVSGAAEVSASPDRALVTVRVSSTKEVAAEAKKSVCRRLDYITQSLQQQGVQTENVTVTKDFRRVDNAYHMEAEVCITFTEFGKMQNICNFLVEKLDSSVVISPPEFYHTPGSVESLRRQACLAAVENAWRKAQEVCALVGQTLERPLLIKEEETKDWEGQADDHQLSSLPGFLTIQQKIKSATIHAASKVFITYEV
;
A
#
# COMPACT_ATOMS: atom_id res chain seq x y z
N MET A 1 23.42 -14.42 -3.87
CA MET A 1 22.87 -14.50 -2.49
C MET A 1 23.40 -13.29 -1.71
N SER A 2 22.75 -12.14 -1.84
CA SER A 2 23.06 -10.97 -1.03
C SER A 2 21.79 -10.61 -0.27
N LEU A 3 21.74 -10.99 1.01
CA LEU A 3 20.70 -10.56 1.93
C LEU A 3 20.79 -9.03 2.00
N GLN A 4 19.74 -8.31 1.58
CA GLN A 4 19.61 -6.91 1.95
C GLN A 4 19.67 -6.83 3.47
N PRO A 5 20.50 -5.94 4.05
CA PRO A 5 20.57 -5.82 5.49
C PRO A 5 19.19 -5.35 5.98
N ALA A 6 18.59 -6.12 6.88
CA ALA A 6 17.42 -5.67 7.62
C ALA A 6 17.70 -4.26 8.16
N PRO A 7 16.76 -3.31 8.10
CA PRO A 7 16.99 -1.97 8.60
C PRO A 7 17.48 -2.07 10.04
N ALA A 8 18.67 -1.53 10.30
CA ALA A 8 19.36 -1.66 11.57
C ALA A 8 18.45 -1.11 12.67
N SER A 9 17.89 -2.01 13.48
CA SER A 9 17.14 -1.68 14.68
C SER A 9 18.07 -0.96 15.64
N ARG A 10 17.88 0.35 15.82
CA ARG A 10 18.59 1.12 16.84
C ARG A 10 17.68 1.25 18.06
N VAL A 11 18.23 0.91 19.23
CA VAL A 11 17.58 1.08 20.52
C VAL A 11 18.54 1.84 21.41
N PHE A 12 18.08 2.93 22.01
CA PHE A 12 18.86 3.73 22.95
C PHE A 12 18.10 3.79 24.28
N MET A 13 18.83 3.62 25.38
CA MET A 13 18.29 3.72 26.73
C MET A 13 19.32 4.48 27.58
N GLU A 14 18.90 5.58 28.18
CA GLU A 14 19.76 6.40 29.03
C GLU A 14 19.38 6.21 30.51
N LEU A 15 20.27 5.61 31.29
CA LEU A 15 20.09 5.38 32.73
C LEU A 15 20.95 6.38 33.51
N VAL A 16 20.33 7.35 34.17
CA VAL A 16 21.04 8.34 35.00
C VAL A 16 21.35 7.77 36.40
N PRO A 17 22.57 7.98 36.96
CA PRO A 17 22.94 7.46 38.28
C PRO A 17 22.20 8.13 39.44
N TRP A 18 21.91 7.35 40.48
CA TRP A 18 21.28 7.79 41.73
C TRP A 18 22.26 8.64 42.55
N ALA A 19 21.94 9.92 42.79
CA ALA A 19 22.69 10.77 43.72
C ALA A 19 21.94 10.84 45.06
N ASP A 20 22.57 10.34 46.13
CA ASP A 20 22.05 10.30 47.49
C ASP A 20 22.34 11.64 48.19
N PRO A 21 21.35 12.44 48.64
CA PRO A 21 21.63 13.71 49.31
C PRO A 21 21.49 13.53 50.82
N GLY A 22 22.60 13.26 51.50
CA GLY A 22 22.62 13.22 52.96
C GLY A 22 23.95 13.61 53.57
N ARG A 23 24.13 14.90 53.95
CA ARG A 23 24.60 15.34 55.29
C ARG A 23 24.81 16.85 55.45
N GLU A 24 24.55 17.27 56.69
CA GLU A 24 24.40 18.59 57.32
C GLU A 24 25.63 19.53 57.49
N ASN A 25 25.30 20.84 57.55
CA ASN A 25 25.73 21.94 58.45
C ASN A 25 27.21 22.20 58.85
N HIS A 26 27.71 23.44 58.62
CA HIS A 26 27.78 24.57 59.60
C HIS A 26 28.56 25.81 59.05
N GLN A 27 27.91 26.99 59.03
CA GLN A 27 28.27 28.29 59.70
C GLN A 27 29.77 28.69 59.91
N ILE A 28 30.34 29.93 59.77
CA ILE A 28 29.90 31.36 59.71
C ILE A 28 31.06 32.27 59.16
N SER A 29 30.72 33.46 58.63
CA SER A 29 31.35 34.80 58.81
C SER A 29 32.19 35.49 57.70
N ALA A 30 31.52 36.46 57.05
CA ALA A 30 31.89 37.88 56.76
C ALA A 30 33.20 38.27 56.01
N VAL A 31 33.08 38.97 54.87
CA VAL A 31 33.25 40.44 54.66
C VAL A 31 33.31 40.76 53.14
N GLU A 32 32.33 41.54 52.68
CA GLU A 32 32.38 42.67 51.72
C GLU A 32 33.26 42.64 50.43
N ALA A 33 32.62 42.55 49.25
CA ALA A 33 32.76 43.46 48.09
C ALA A 33 31.98 42.93 46.85
N GLN A 34 31.11 43.76 46.28
CA GLN A 34 30.47 43.61 44.95
C GLN A 34 31.23 44.46 43.90
N PRO A 35 30.95 44.39 42.57
CA PRO A 35 30.08 43.48 41.81
C PRO A 35 30.79 42.92 40.55
N VAL A 36 30.00 42.35 39.63
CA VAL A 36 30.31 41.89 38.25
C VAL A 36 30.55 40.39 38.16
N GLY A 37 29.44 39.69 37.92
CA GLY A 37 29.44 38.28 37.54
C GLY A 37 28.00 37.87 37.31
N PHE A 38 27.62 37.77 36.04
CA PHE A 38 26.35 37.21 35.61
C PHE A 38 26.08 35.91 36.38
N ARG A 39 24.89 35.83 36.99
CA ARG A 39 24.33 34.60 37.55
C ARG A 39 24.53 33.47 36.53
N PRO A 40 25.14 32.33 36.88
CA PRO A 40 24.72 31.12 36.21
C PRO A 40 23.26 30.94 36.64
N HIS A 41 22.35 31.04 35.68
CA HIS A 41 21.05 30.41 35.84
C HIS A 41 21.37 28.97 36.24
N ASN A 42 20.94 28.58 37.43
CA ASN A 42 20.70 27.18 37.74
C ASN A 42 19.88 26.66 36.58
N ALA A 43 20.52 25.97 35.63
CA ALA A 43 19.83 25.01 34.81
C ALA A 43 19.32 23.99 35.82
N GLN A 44 18.03 24.14 36.17
CA GLN A 44 17.31 23.07 36.83
C GLN A 44 17.47 21.87 35.91
N VAL A 45 18.38 20.98 36.29
CA VAL A 45 18.41 19.62 35.79
C VAL A 45 17.10 19.04 36.29
N HIS A 46 16.07 19.12 35.46
CA HIS A 46 14.91 18.27 35.63
C HIS A 46 15.46 16.85 35.76
N PRO A 47 15.09 16.09 36.81
CA PRO A 47 15.48 14.69 36.86
C PRO A 47 14.95 14.06 35.57
N GLY A 48 15.86 13.74 34.66
CA GLY A 48 15.50 13.22 33.35
C GLY A 48 14.65 11.99 33.57
N ALA A 49 13.41 12.01 33.08
CA ALA A 49 12.59 10.81 33.04
C ALA A 49 13.43 9.74 32.33
N ARG A 50 13.46 8.53 32.89
CA ARG A 50 14.18 7.44 32.23
C ARG A 50 13.39 7.10 30.99
N GLU A 51 14.08 7.05 29.87
CA GLU A 51 13.44 6.87 28.57
C GLU A 51 14.05 5.69 27.83
N VAL A 52 13.20 4.99 27.09
CA VAL A 52 13.61 4.01 26.09
C VAL A 52 13.16 4.49 24.72
N HIS A 53 14.10 4.52 23.79
CA HIS A 53 13.88 4.90 22.41
C HIS A 53 13.99 3.68 21.51
N VAL A 54 12.94 3.40 20.76
CA VAL A 54 12.87 2.27 19.85
C VAL A 54 12.45 2.72 18.46
N SER A 55 13.08 2.15 17.44
CA SER A 55 12.56 2.19 16.08
C SER A 55 11.92 0.85 15.73
N GLY A 56 10.71 0.85 15.19
CA GLY A 56 10.06 -0.29 14.56
C GLY A 56 9.93 -0.08 13.06
N ALA A 57 10.00 -1.15 12.29
CA ALA A 57 9.74 -1.12 10.86
C ALA A 57 8.84 -2.29 10.49
N ALA A 58 8.03 -2.11 9.47
CA ALA A 58 7.23 -3.17 8.89
C ALA A 58 7.08 -2.97 7.39
N GLU A 59 7.00 -4.09 6.67
CA GLU A 59 6.64 -4.15 5.26
C GLU A 59 5.45 -5.08 5.11
N VAL A 60 4.45 -4.64 4.36
CA VAL A 60 3.27 -5.42 4.01
C VAL A 60 3.05 -5.33 2.50
N SER A 61 2.39 -6.34 1.94
CA SER A 61 2.04 -6.37 0.52
C SER A 61 0.59 -6.77 0.33
N ALA A 62 -0.01 -6.30 -0.76
CA ALA A 62 -1.36 -6.68 -1.16
C ALA A 62 -1.45 -6.87 -2.68
N SER A 63 -2.00 -8.01 -3.08
CA SER A 63 -2.38 -8.25 -4.47
C SER A 63 -3.45 -7.27 -4.92
N PRO A 64 -3.58 -7.00 -6.24
CA PRO A 64 -4.66 -6.18 -6.79
C PRO A 64 -6.03 -6.68 -6.34
N ASP A 65 -6.94 -5.74 -6.09
CA ASP A 65 -8.31 -5.99 -5.65
C ASP A 65 -9.34 -5.82 -6.76
N ARG A 66 -8.89 -5.38 -7.94
CA ARG A 66 -9.69 -5.21 -9.14
C ARG A 66 -8.97 -5.69 -10.39
N ALA A 67 -9.76 -6.16 -11.34
CA ALA A 67 -9.33 -6.42 -12.71
C ALA A 67 -10.31 -5.80 -13.69
N LEU A 68 -9.79 -5.13 -14.72
CA LEU A 68 -10.56 -4.59 -15.83
C LEU A 68 -10.36 -5.46 -17.07
N VAL A 69 -11.46 -5.85 -17.71
CA VAL A 69 -11.45 -6.52 -19.01
C VAL A 69 -12.34 -5.75 -19.96
N THR A 70 -11.85 -5.51 -21.17
CA THR A 70 -12.60 -4.85 -22.24
C THR A 70 -12.95 -5.86 -23.32
N VAL A 71 -14.24 -5.98 -23.61
CA VAL A 71 -14.75 -6.78 -24.73
C VAL A 71 -15.17 -5.83 -25.83
N ARG A 72 -14.49 -5.91 -26.98
CA ARG A 72 -14.76 -5.08 -28.15
C ARG A 72 -15.47 -5.90 -29.22
N VAL A 73 -16.56 -5.32 -29.74
CA VAL A 73 -17.35 -5.90 -30.82
C VAL A 73 -17.49 -4.86 -31.92
N SER A 74 -17.13 -5.22 -33.15
CA SER A 74 -17.26 -4.30 -34.28
C SER A 74 -17.89 -4.94 -35.51
N SER A 75 -18.42 -4.10 -36.41
CA SER A 75 -18.96 -4.51 -37.70
C SER A 75 -18.83 -3.37 -38.70
N THR A 76 -18.30 -3.67 -39.88
CA THR A 76 -18.26 -2.76 -41.02
C THR A 76 -19.21 -3.28 -42.10
N LYS A 77 -20.18 -2.47 -42.52
CA LYS A 77 -21.17 -2.83 -43.55
C LYS A 77 -21.49 -1.63 -44.45
N GLU A 78 -21.87 -1.89 -45.70
CA GLU A 78 -22.34 -0.86 -46.63
C GLU A 78 -23.65 -0.22 -46.16
N VAL A 79 -24.49 -0.99 -45.44
CA VAL A 79 -25.75 -0.51 -44.87
C VAL A 79 -25.59 -0.26 -43.37
N ALA A 80 -25.78 0.99 -42.95
CA ALA A 80 -25.71 1.43 -41.56
C ALA A 80 -26.55 0.58 -40.59
N ALA A 81 -27.79 0.25 -40.99
CA ALA A 81 -28.70 -0.54 -40.18
C ALA A 81 -28.18 -1.97 -39.92
N GLU A 82 -27.48 -2.56 -40.89
CA GLU A 82 -26.91 -3.90 -40.76
C GLU A 82 -25.70 -3.91 -39.84
N ALA A 83 -24.82 -2.91 -39.94
CA ALA A 83 -23.69 -2.74 -39.03
C ALA A 83 -24.18 -2.62 -37.58
N LYS A 84 -25.16 -1.74 -37.34
CA LYS A 84 -25.79 -1.56 -36.01
C LYS A 84 -26.44 -2.84 -35.50
N LYS A 85 -27.27 -3.50 -36.32
CA LYS A 85 -27.97 -4.73 -35.96
C LYS A 85 -27.00 -5.86 -35.62
N SER A 86 -25.89 -5.97 -36.34
CA SER A 86 -24.85 -6.97 -36.11
C SER A 86 -24.14 -6.76 -34.76
N VAL A 87 -23.78 -5.52 -34.42
CA VAL A 87 -23.15 -5.20 -33.13
C VAL A 87 -24.14 -5.34 -31.97
N CYS A 88 -25.36 -4.80 -32.10
CA CYS A 88 -26.37 -4.88 -31.05
C CYS A 88 -26.66 -6.34 -30.66
N ARG A 89 -26.84 -7.26 -31.61
CA ARG A 89 -27.10 -8.67 -31.31
C ARG A 89 -26.00 -9.32 -30.46
N ARG A 90 -24.73 -9.07 -30.80
CA ARG A 90 -23.57 -9.61 -30.05
C ARG A 90 -23.44 -8.94 -28.68
N LEU A 91 -23.66 -7.63 -28.62
CA LEU A 91 -23.68 -6.89 -27.36
C LEU A 91 -24.80 -7.38 -26.42
N ASP A 92 -26.00 -7.63 -26.94
CA ASP A 92 -27.13 -8.15 -26.16
C ASP A 92 -26.80 -9.53 -25.59
N TYR A 93 -26.16 -10.40 -26.39
CA TYR A 93 -25.69 -11.70 -25.92
C TYR A 93 -24.63 -11.57 -24.82
N ILE A 94 -23.64 -10.67 -24.99
CA ILE A 94 -22.59 -10.43 -23.98
C ILE A 94 -23.23 -9.94 -22.69
N THR A 95 -24.06 -8.90 -22.75
CA THR A 95 -24.67 -8.30 -21.56
C THR A 95 -25.59 -9.29 -20.84
N GLN A 96 -26.38 -10.08 -21.57
CA GLN A 96 -27.21 -11.15 -21.01
C GLN A 96 -26.35 -12.24 -20.36
N SER A 97 -25.25 -12.65 -20.99
CA SER A 97 -24.34 -13.65 -20.44
C SER A 97 -23.69 -13.19 -19.14
N LEU A 98 -23.25 -11.92 -19.08
CA LEU A 98 -22.68 -11.32 -17.87
C LEU A 98 -23.70 -11.30 -16.73
N GLN A 99 -24.95 -10.94 -17.01
CA GLN A 99 -26.03 -10.95 -16.02
C GLN A 99 -26.33 -12.36 -15.51
N GLN A 100 -26.40 -13.35 -16.40
CA GLN A 100 -26.63 -14.77 -16.03
C GLN A 100 -25.51 -15.33 -15.16
N GLN A 101 -24.28 -14.89 -15.39
CA GLN A 101 -23.11 -15.24 -14.57
C GLN A 101 -23.01 -14.39 -13.29
N GLY A 102 -24.00 -13.52 -13.02
CA GLY A 102 -24.08 -12.71 -11.81
C GLY A 102 -23.05 -11.58 -11.74
N VAL A 103 -22.67 -11.00 -12.88
CA VAL A 103 -21.91 -9.74 -12.91
C VAL A 103 -22.88 -8.59 -12.67
N GLN A 104 -22.59 -7.75 -11.67
CA GLN A 104 -23.45 -6.63 -11.33
C GLN A 104 -23.38 -5.54 -12.41
N THR A 105 -24.51 -4.92 -12.73
CA THR A 105 -24.60 -3.88 -13.77
C THR A 105 -23.70 -2.68 -13.50
N GLU A 106 -23.49 -2.32 -12.22
CA GLU A 106 -22.57 -1.24 -11.80
C GLU A 106 -21.11 -1.49 -12.18
N ASN A 107 -20.74 -2.75 -12.39
CA ASN A 107 -19.40 -3.14 -12.80
C ASN A 107 -19.26 -3.26 -14.33
N VAL A 108 -20.29 -2.90 -15.08
CA VAL A 108 -20.30 -2.99 -16.55
C VAL A 108 -20.58 -1.62 -17.14
N THR A 109 -19.63 -1.12 -17.93
CA THR A 109 -19.80 0.10 -18.72
C THR A 109 -19.83 -0.26 -20.20
N VAL A 110 -20.81 0.25 -20.93
CA VAL A 110 -20.92 0.03 -22.38
C VAL A 110 -20.77 1.36 -23.12
N THR A 111 -19.78 1.43 -24.00
CA THR A 111 -19.56 2.57 -24.90
C THR A 111 -19.81 2.13 -26.33
N LYS A 112 -20.41 3.00 -27.14
CA LYS A 112 -20.73 2.73 -28.54
C LYS A 112 -20.20 3.85 -29.40
N ASP A 113 -19.54 3.50 -30.50
CA ASP A 113 -19.08 4.43 -31.51
C ASP A 113 -19.63 4.03 -32.89
N PHE A 114 -20.05 5.03 -33.66
CA PHE A 114 -20.58 4.82 -35.00
C PHE A 114 -20.02 5.87 -35.95
N ARG A 115 -19.24 5.40 -36.92
CA ARG A 115 -18.51 6.26 -37.84
C ARG A 115 -18.61 5.76 -39.27
N ARG A 116 -18.45 6.66 -40.23
CA ARG A 116 -18.28 6.31 -41.64
C ARG A 116 -16.80 6.03 -41.89
N VAL A 117 -16.49 4.92 -42.54
CA VAL A 117 -15.11 4.52 -42.89
C VAL A 117 -15.13 4.17 -44.37
N ASP A 118 -14.39 4.94 -45.18
CA ASP A 118 -14.44 4.92 -46.64
C ASP A 118 -15.89 5.02 -47.16
N ASN A 119 -16.34 4.00 -47.90
CA ASN A 119 -17.69 3.90 -48.44
C ASN A 119 -18.63 3.00 -47.60
N ALA A 120 -18.24 2.66 -46.37
CA ALA A 120 -19.02 1.82 -45.48
C ALA A 120 -19.28 2.50 -44.13
N TYR A 121 -20.14 1.87 -43.34
CA TYR A 121 -20.44 2.25 -41.97
C TYR A 121 -19.78 1.27 -41.01
N HIS A 122 -19.04 1.81 -40.06
CA HIS A 122 -18.42 1.07 -38.98
C HIS A 122 -19.17 1.32 -37.67
N MET A 123 -19.63 0.26 -37.05
CA MET A 123 -20.19 0.26 -35.71
C MET A 123 -19.23 -0.47 -34.78
N GLU A 124 -18.96 0.10 -33.62
CA GLU A 124 -18.13 -0.49 -32.58
C GLU A 124 -18.84 -0.33 -31.22
N ALA A 125 -18.72 -1.36 -30.39
CA ALA A 125 -19.14 -1.32 -29.00
C ALA A 125 -18.03 -1.90 -28.13
N GLU A 126 -17.76 -1.23 -27.01
CA GLU A 126 -16.86 -1.69 -25.97
C GLU A 126 -17.64 -1.94 -24.69
N VAL A 127 -17.42 -3.11 -24.10
CA VAL A 127 -17.97 -3.50 -22.81
C VAL A 127 -16.81 -3.60 -21.84
N CYS A 128 -16.67 -2.60 -20.98
CA CYS A 128 -15.68 -2.57 -19.91
C CYS A 128 -16.28 -3.23 -18.67
N ILE A 129 -15.60 -4.27 -18.16
CA ILE A 129 -16.10 -5.09 -17.06
C ILE A 129 -15.08 -5.06 -15.93
N THR A 130 -15.52 -4.62 -14.76
CA THR A 130 -14.73 -4.64 -13.53
C THR A 130 -15.00 -5.91 -12.74
N PHE A 131 -13.95 -6.64 -12.40
CA PHE A 131 -14.01 -7.87 -11.63
C PHE A 131 -13.30 -7.71 -10.29
N THR A 132 -13.88 -8.34 -9.27
CA THR A 132 -13.29 -8.49 -7.92
C THR A 132 -12.78 -9.91 -7.69
N GLU A 133 -13.35 -10.89 -8.40
CA GLU A 133 -13.01 -12.32 -8.31
C GLU A 133 -12.32 -12.78 -9.60
N PHE A 134 -11.00 -12.98 -9.56
CA PHE A 134 -10.21 -13.27 -10.77
C PHE A 134 -10.50 -14.65 -11.36
N GLY A 135 -10.89 -15.64 -10.54
CA GLY A 135 -11.34 -16.94 -11.04
C GLY A 135 -12.63 -16.81 -11.86
N LYS A 136 -13.59 -16.02 -11.37
CA LYS A 136 -14.85 -15.73 -12.07
C LYS A 136 -14.60 -14.96 -13.36
N MET A 137 -13.73 -13.96 -13.32
CA MET A 137 -13.26 -13.23 -14.51
C MET A 137 -12.73 -14.19 -15.58
N GLN A 138 -11.81 -15.09 -15.22
CA GLN A 138 -11.20 -16.04 -16.17
C GLN A 138 -12.25 -16.98 -16.78
N ASN A 139 -13.18 -17.50 -15.96
CA ASN A 139 -14.27 -18.35 -16.44
C ASN A 139 -15.17 -17.63 -17.44
N ILE A 140 -15.53 -16.38 -17.15
CA ILE A 140 -16.36 -15.56 -18.04
C ILE A 140 -15.61 -15.22 -19.33
N CYS A 141 -14.34 -14.84 -19.25
CA CYS A 141 -13.52 -14.56 -20.43
C CYS A 141 -13.43 -15.80 -21.34
N ASN A 142 -13.13 -16.97 -20.78
CA ASN A 142 -13.08 -18.22 -21.52
C ASN A 142 -14.43 -18.56 -22.16
N PHE A 143 -15.52 -18.42 -21.40
CA PHE A 143 -16.87 -18.63 -21.93
C PHE A 143 -17.18 -17.72 -23.12
N LEU A 144 -16.84 -16.44 -23.04
CA LEU A 144 -17.05 -15.50 -24.14
C LEU A 144 -16.20 -15.86 -25.36
N VAL A 145 -14.94 -16.28 -25.18
CA VAL A 145 -14.08 -16.78 -26.27
C VAL A 145 -14.68 -18.03 -26.93
N GLU A 146 -15.25 -18.94 -26.14
CA GLU A 146 -15.85 -20.18 -26.67
C GLU A 146 -17.17 -19.95 -27.42
N LYS A 147 -17.96 -18.95 -27.00
CA LYS A 147 -19.32 -18.72 -27.54
C LYS A 147 -19.39 -17.67 -28.64
N LEU A 148 -18.45 -16.74 -28.69
CA LEU A 148 -18.43 -15.68 -29.68
C LEU A 148 -17.44 -15.99 -30.80
N ASP A 149 -17.70 -15.42 -31.97
CA ASP A 149 -16.81 -15.58 -33.11
C ASP A 149 -15.56 -14.67 -32.99
N SER A 150 -14.62 -14.83 -33.92
CA SER A 150 -13.36 -14.10 -33.95
C SER A 150 -13.49 -12.59 -34.18
N SER A 151 -14.70 -12.07 -34.41
CA SER A 151 -14.94 -10.62 -34.55
C SER A 151 -15.15 -9.92 -33.19
N VAL A 152 -15.16 -10.70 -32.11
CA VAL A 152 -15.12 -10.19 -30.73
C VAL A 152 -13.70 -10.30 -30.20
N VAL A 153 -13.16 -9.17 -29.74
CA VAL A 153 -11.82 -9.11 -29.16
C VAL A 153 -11.95 -8.90 -27.67
N ILE A 154 -11.36 -9.79 -26.88
CA ILE A 154 -11.29 -9.66 -25.43
C ILE A 154 -9.88 -9.22 -25.07
N SER A 155 -9.75 -8.08 -24.41
CA SER A 155 -8.45 -7.59 -23.97
C SER A 155 -7.87 -8.51 -22.87
N PRO A 156 -6.55 -8.59 -22.74
CA PRO A 156 -5.96 -9.15 -21.53
C PRO A 156 -6.44 -8.36 -20.30
N PRO A 157 -6.60 -9.01 -19.14
CA PRO A 157 -7.01 -8.33 -17.92
C PRO A 157 -5.92 -7.35 -17.45
N GLU A 158 -6.37 -6.17 -17.04
CA GLU A 158 -5.56 -5.15 -16.37
C GLU A 158 -5.88 -5.18 -14.88
N PHE A 159 -4.89 -5.47 -14.05
CA PHE A 159 -5.06 -5.55 -12.61
C PHE A 159 -4.67 -4.23 -11.96
N TYR A 160 -5.45 -3.79 -10.98
CA TYR A 160 -5.21 -2.52 -10.30
C TYR A 160 -5.76 -2.55 -8.87
N HIS A 161 -5.38 -1.51 -8.11
CA HIS A 161 -5.84 -1.29 -6.75
C HIS A 161 -6.85 -0.14 -6.68
N THR A 162 -7.90 -0.32 -5.90
CA THR A 162 -8.74 0.82 -5.51
C THR A 162 -7.94 1.79 -4.63
N PRO A 163 -8.21 3.12 -4.69
CA PRO A 163 -7.53 4.09 -3.84
C PRO A 163 -7.59 3.76 -2.35
N GLY A 164 -8.74 3.24 -1.88
CA GLY A 164 -8.92 2.83 -0.48
C GLY A 164 -8.09 1.61 -0.08
N SER A 165 -7.80 0.70 -1.01
CA SER A 165 -6.94 -0.46 -0.75
C SER A 165 -5.48 -0.03 -0.51
N VAL A 166 -4.97 0.89 -1.34
CA VAL A 166 -3.61 1.44 -1.19
C VAL A 166 -3.45 2.19 0.12
N GLU A 167 -4.43 3.03 0.49
CA GLU A 167 -4.42 3.75 1.75
C GLU A 167 -4.50 2.79 2.95
N SER A 168 -5.36 1.78 2.89
CA SER A 168 -5.48 0.76 3.93
C SER A 168 -4.16 0.00 4.12
N LEU A 169 -3.45 -0.32 3.03
CA LEU A 169 -2.16 -1.00 3.08
C LEU A 169 -1.09 -0.15 3.77
N ARG A 170 -0.99 1.14 3.44
CA ARG A 170 -0.06 2.08 4.10
C ARG A 170 -0.35 2.17 5.60
N ARG A 171 -1.63 2.29 5.98
CA ARG A 171 -2.05 2.30 7.39
C ARG A 171 -1.67 1.00 8.09
N GLN A 172 -1.84 -0.15 7.44
CA GLN A 172 -1.47 -1.45 7.98
C GLN A 172 0.05 -1.56 8.20
N ALA A 173 0.86 -1.06 7.26
CA ALA A 173 2.32 -0.99 7.40
C ALA A 173 2.71 -0.17 8.64
N CYS A 174 2.10 1.02 8.82
CA CYS A 174 2.36 1.90 9.94
C CYS A 174 1.99 1.24 11.28
N LEU A 175 0.80 0.66 11.40
CA LEU A 175 0.35 -0.03 12.61
C LEU A 175 1.24 -1.23 12.96
N ALA A 176 1.65 -2.01 11.96
CA ALA A 176 2.58 -3.12 12.16
C ALA A 176 3.97 -2.62 12.62
N ALA A 177 4.44 -1.47 12.09
CA ALA A 177 5.70 -0.86 12.52
C ALA A 177 5.62 -0.37 13.98
N VAL A 178 4.50 0.22 14.38
CA VAL A 178 4.22 0.61 15.78
C VAL A 178 4.21 -0.62 16.69
N GLU A 179 3.52 -1.69 16.31
CA GLU A 179 3.47 -2.93 17.10
C GLU A 179 4.87 -3.55 17.25
N ASN A 180 5.67 -3.55 16.17
CA ASN A 180 7.04 -4.03 16.20
C ASN A 180 7.94 -3.16 17.10
N ALA A 181 7.75 -1.84 17.11
CA ALA A 181 8.46 -0.94 18.01
C ALA A 181 8.07 -1.22 19.48
N TRP A 182 6.78 -1.33 19.77
CA TRP A 182 6.27 -1.60 21.11
C TRP A 182 6.77 -2.94 21.66
N ARG A 183 6.68 -4.02 20.86
CA ARG A 183 7.15 -5.36 21.26
C ARG A 183 8.65 -5.33 21.59
N LYS A 184 9.43 -4.63 20.78
CA LYS A 184 10.87 -4.40 21.02
C LYS A 184 11.15 -3.62 22.30
N ALA A 185 10.39 -2.56 22.58
CA ALA A 185 10.54 -1.80 23.82
C ALA A 185 10.24 -2.67 25.04
N GLN A 186 9.17 -3.46 24.99
CA GLN A 186 8.78 -4.37 26.06
C GLN A 186 9.86 -5.43 26.34
N GLU A 187 10.38 -6.07 25.29
CA GLU A 187 11.45 -7.08 25.41
C GLU A 187 12.74 -6.49 25.99
N VAL A 188 13.14 -5.31 25.52
CA VAL A 188 14.36 -4.63 26.00
C VAL A 188 14.21 -4.21 27.46
N CYS A 189 13.08 -3.61 27.84
CA CYS A 189 12.85 -3.18 29.22
C CYS A 189 12.85 -4.38 30.18
N ALA A 190 12.16 -5.46 29.82
CA ALA A 190 12.14 -6.69 30.61
C ALA A 190 13.54 -7.28 30.81
N LEU A 191 14.39 -7.23 29.77
CA LEU A 191 15.77 -7.74 29.85
C LEU A 191 16.65 -6.95 30.84
N VAL A 192 16.43 -5.63 30.96
CA VAL A 192 17.19 -4.76 31.86
C VAL A 192 16.53 -4.55 33.22
N GLY A 193 15.43 -5.26 33.50
CA GLY A 193 14.70 -5.16 34.76
C GLY A 193 13.95 -3.83 34.97
N GLN A 194 13.58 -3.15 33.88
CA GLN A 194 12.70 -1.98 33.89
C GLN A 194 11.31 -2.36 33.38
N THR A 195 10.30 -1.55 33.71
CA THR A 195 8.92 -1.75 33.24
C THR A 195 8.55 -0.68 32.23
N LEU A 196 8.07 -1.10 31.05
CA LEU A 196 7.62 -0.15 30.04
C LEU A 196 6.35 0.58 30.50
N GLU A 197 6.39 1.91 30.57
CA GLU A 197 5.25 2.73 30.95
C GLU A 197 4.57 3.37 29.72
N ARG A 198 4.15 4.63 29.82
CA ARG A 198 3.39 5.33 28.78
C ARG A 198 4.30 5.78 27.62
N PRO A 199 3.79 5.80 26.38
CA PRO A 199 4.50 6.42 25.26
C PRO A 199 4.54 7.95 25.44
N LEU A 200 5.71 8.54 25.21
CA LEU A 200 5.94 9.99 25.25
C LEU A 200 5.90 10.63 23.86
N LEU A 201 6.43 9.91 22.85
CA LEU A 201 6.49 10.38 21.46
C LEU A 201 6.30 9.19 20.52
N ILE A 202 5.42 9.31 19.53
CA ILE A 202 5.31 8.39 18.39
C ILE A 202 5.49 9.23 17.13
N LYS A 203 6.46 8.86 16.31
CA LYS A 203 6.77 9.56 15.06
C LYS A 203 7.01 8.56 13.94
N GLU A 204 6.27 8.69 12.86
CA GLU A 204 6.60 8.01 11.62
C GLU A 204 7.79 8.72 10.95
N GLU A 205 8.89 8.00 10.77
CA GLU A 205 10.14 8.53 10.22
C GLU A 205 10.21 8.38 8.70
N GLU A 206 9.79 7.23 8.18
CA GLU A 206 9.89 6.89 6.76
C GLU A 206 8.65 6.13 6.32
N THR A 207 8.11 6.52 5.16
CA THR A 207 7.05 5.80 4.46
C THR A 207 7.46 5.59 3.02
N LYS A 208 7.24 4.37 2.52
CA LYS A 208 7.57 4.02 1.15
C LYS A 208 6.54 3.04 0.62
N ASP A 209 6.01 3.30 -0.56
CA ASP A 209 5.22 2.33 -1.31
C ASP A 209 5.76 2.19 -2.73
N TRP A 210 5.62 0.99 -3.29
CA TRP A 210 6.04 0.66 -4.64
C TRP A 210 5.20 -0.47 -5.19
N GLU A 211 5.08 -0.52 -6.51
CA GLU A 211 4.38 -1.58 -7.24
C GLU A 211 5.39 -2.54 -7.88
N GLY A 212 5.09 -3.83 -7.86
CA GLY A 212 5.94 -4.88 -8.41
C GLY A 212 7.07 -5.32 -7.48
N GLN A 213 7.88 -6.27 -7.97
CA GLN A 213 8.96 -6.85 -7.18
C GLN A 213 10.17 -5.89 -7.10
N ALA A 214 10.76 -5.73 -5.92
CA ALA A 214 11.93 -4.86 -5.70
C ALA A 214 13.24 -5.38 -6.33
N ASP A 215 13.25 -6.60 -6.86
CA ASP A 215 14.44 -7.27 -7.38
C ASP A 215 14.10 -7.97 -8.72
N ASP A 216 13.98 -7.17 -9.78
CA ASP A 216 13.75 -7.66 -11.15
C ASP A 216 15.04 -7.49 -11.98
N HIS A 217 16.11 -8.15 -11.53
CA HIS A 217 17.17 -8.57 -12.44
C HIS A 217 16.76 -9.95 -12.97
N GLN A 218 16.46 -10.00 -14.27
CA GLN A 218 15.87 -11.14 -15.02
C GLN A 218 14.34 -11.15 -14.88
N LEU A 219 13.62 -10.45 -15.74
CA LEU A 219 13.22 -11.03 -17.02
C LEU A 219 13.04 -9.99 -18.12
N SER A 220 13.77 -10.19 -19.22
CA SER A 220 13.47 -9.66 -20.55
C SER A 220 12.13 -10.25 -21.06
N SER A 221 11.01 -9.90 -20.42
CA SER A 221 9.71 -10.42 -20.81
C SER A 221 9.13 -9.54 -21.91
N LEU A 222 9.11 -10.06 -23.13
CA LEU A 222 8.29 -9.54 -24.22
C LEU A 222 6.86 -9.24 -23.69
N PRO A 223 6.27 -8.06 -23.97
CA PRO A 223 4.98 -7.63 -23.40
C PRO A 223 3.76 -8.55 -23.67
N GLY A 224 3.92 -9.63 -24.42
CA GLY A 224 2.83 -10.50 -24.87
C GLY A 224 2.64 -11.83 -24.12
N PHE A 225 3.55 -12.24 -23.21
CA PHE A 225 3.54 -13.61 -22.67
C PHE A 225 3.42 -13.75 -21.15
N LEU A 226 3.06 -12.69 -20.43
CA LEU A 226 2.85 -12.78 -18.99
C LEU A 226 1.57 -13.57 -18.68
N THR A 227 1.73 -14.65 -17.91
CA THR A 227 0.61 -15.40 -17.32
C THR A 227 -0.20 -14.49 -16.39
N ILE A 228 -1.47 -14.84 -16.15
CA ILE A 228 -2.33 -14.11 -15.19
C ILE A 228 -1.66 -13.97 -13.82
N GLN A 229 -1.01 -15.04 -13.34
CA GLN A 229 -0.28 -15.02 -12.07
C GLN A 229 0.90 -14.04 -12.07
N GLN A 230 1.65 -13.95 -13.17
CA GLN A 230 2.73 -12.96 -13.29
C GLN A 230 2.19 -11.54 -13.32
N LYS A 231 1.07 -11.29 -14.00
CA LYS A 231 0.42 -9.98 -14.02
C LYS A 231 -0.10 -9.55 -12.65
N ILE A 232 -0.66 -10.48 -11.87
CA ILE A 232 -1.08 -10.22 -10.49
C ILE A 232 0.13 -9.88 -9.62
N LYS A 233 1.24 -10.62 -9.77
CA LYS A 233 2.48 -10.33 -9.06
C LYS A 233 3.07 -8.99 -9.43
N SER A 234 3.12 -8.64 -10.72
CA SER A 234 3.65 -7.35 -11.16
C SER A 234 2.80 -6.17 -10.67
N ALA A 235 1.49 -6.37 -10.57
CA ALA A 235 0.57 -5.37 -10.04
C ALA A 235 0.51 -5.36 -8.51
N THR A 236 1.21 -6.25 -7.79
CA THR A 236 1.17 -6.28 -6.32
C THR A 236 1.85 -5.04 -5.75
N ILE A 237 1.18 -4.37 -4.81
CA ILE A 237 1.72 -3.19 -4.14
C ILE A 237 2.35 -3.61 -2.81
N HIS A 238 3.47 -3.00 -2.50
CA HIS A 238 4.19 -3.10 -1.26
C HIS A 238 4.15 -1.76 -0.53
N ALA A 239 4.00 -1.78 0.79
CA ALA A 239 4.12 -0.61 1.63
C ALA A 239 5.03 -0.93 2.82
N ALA A 240 5.99 -0.05 3.07
CA ALA A 240 6.86 -0.08 4.22
C ALA A 240 6.70 1.21 5.04
N SER A 241 6.73 1.06 6.35
CA SER A 241 6.75 2.17 7.31
C SER A 241 7.81 1.91 8.37
N LYS A 242 8.45 2.98 8.80
CA LYS A 242 9.40 3.01 9.92
C LYS A 242 8.94 4.06 10.91
N VAL A 243 8.79 3.64 12.16
CA VAL A 243 8.28 4.46 13.25
C VAL A 243 9.32 4.49 14.36
N PHE A 244 9.47 5.64 14.98
CA PHE A 244 10.25 5.86 16.19
C PHE A 244 9.30 6.14 17.35
N ILE A 245 9.51 5.46 18.48
CA ILE A 245 8.72 5.63 19.69
C ILE A 245 9.64 5.81 20.89
N THR A 246 9.32 6.80 21.72
CA THR A 246 9.91 6.99 23.04
C THR A 246 8.90 6.59 24.11
N TYR A 247 9.33 5.81 25.10
CA TYR A 247 8.54 5.48 26.28
C TYR A 247 9.27 5.89 27.56
N GLU A 248 8.50 6.14 28.61
CA GLU A 248 8.98 6.24 29.99
C GLU A 248 9.19 4.83 30.58
N VAL A 249 10.20 4.66 31.44
CA VAL A 249 10.63 3.36 32.02
C VAL A 249 11.05 3.43 33.48
#